data_AF-A0A939DSN8-F1
#
_entry.id   AF-A0A939DSN8-F1
#
_cell.length_a   1.000
_cell.length_b   1.000
_cell.length_c   1.000
_cell.angle_alpha   90.00
_cell.angle_beta   90.00
_cell.angle_gamma   90.00
#
_symmetry.space_group_name_H-M   'P 1'
#
loop_
_entity.id
_entity.type
_entity.pdbx_description
1 polymer ?
#
loop_
_entity_poly.entity_id
_entity_poly.type
_entity_poly.pdbx_seq_one_letter_code
_entity_poly.pdbx_strand_id
1 'polypeptide(L)' 'EQGDLVLSRDYTELRPDMQANLVLTGTLTKHRRGVLVQARMVDLVSKELKASAQTLLPSAQVSALIASESRLDMPASGIQ' A
#
# COMPACT_ATOMS: atom_id res chain seq x y z
N GLU A 1 10.89 17.46 0.09
CA GLU A 1 9.46 17.79 -0.01
C GLU A 1 8.68 16.68 0.68
N GLN A 2 7.87 17.02 1.69
CA GLN A 2 7.19 16.06 2.56
C GLN A 2 5.71 16.09 2.17
N GLY A 3 5.30 15.12 1.34
CA GLY A 3 3.91 14.97 0.94
C GLY A 3 3.09 14.38 2.09
N ASP A 4 1.86 14.84 2.24
CA ASP A 4 0.93 14.27 3.20
C ASP A 4 0.47 12.90 2.68
N LEU A 5 0.90 11.83 3.36
CA LEU A 5 0.65 10.45 2.93
C LEU A 5 -0.57 9.90 3.68
N VAL A 6 -1.74 9.96 3.04
CA VAL A 6 -2.95 9.35 3.57
C VAL A 6 -3.24 8.04 2.84
N LEU A 7 -3.06 6.92 3.54
CA LEU A 7 -3.55 5.61 3.09
C LEU A 7 -4.95 5.38 3.66
N SER A 8 -5.99 5.68 2.89
CA SER A 8 -7.36 5.27 3.23
C SER A 8 -7.76 4.03 2.43
N ARG A 9 -8.28 3.00 3.11
CA ARG A 9 -8.90 1.83 2.46
C ARG A 9 -10.30 2.16 1.93
N ASP A 10 -10.89 3.26 2.40
CA ASP A 10 -12.19 3.74 1.98
C ASP A 10 -11.99 5.06 1.21
N TYR A 11 -12.13 5.00 -0.11
CA TYR A 11 -12.02 6.17 -0.97
C TYR A 11 -13.12 7.21 -0.69
N THR A 12 -14.14 6.83 0.09
CA THR A 12 -15.25 7.68 0.53
C THR A 12 -14.91 8.48 1.81
N GLU A 13 -13.82 8.14 2.50
CA GLU A 13 -13.27 8.91 3.64
C GLU A 13 -12.17 9.91 3.24
N LEU A 14 -11.84 10.01 1.95
CA LEU A 14 -11.06 11.13 1.42
C LEU A 14 -11.86 12.40 1.64
N ARG A 15 -11.54 13.10 2.73
CA ARG A 15 -12.17 14.33 3.16
C ARG A 15 -12.29 15.31 1.98
N PRO A 16 -13.49 15.83 1.64
CA PRO A 16 -13.67 16.77 0.54
C PRO A 16 -12.87 18.08 0.70
N ASP A 17 -12.36 18.34 1.91
CA ASP A 17 -11.47 19.42 2.31
C ASP A 17 -9.96 19.09 2.17
N MET A 18 -9.61 17.88 1.74
CA MET A 18 -8.20 17.49 1.54
C MET A 18 -7.65 18.13 0.26
N GLN A 19 -6.69 19.05 0.39
CA GLN A 19 -5.97 19.70 -0.71
C GLN A 19 -4.94 18.76 -1.37
N ALA A 20 -5.35 17.55 -1.73
CA ALA A 20 -4.51 16.61 -2.45
C ALA A 20 -4.71 16.79 -3.97
N ASN A 21 -3.68 17.28 -4.67
CA ASN A 21 -3.74 17.40 -6.13
C ASN A 21 -3.45 16.06 -6.83
N LEU A 22 -2.78 15.13 -6.15
CA LEU A 22 -2.35 13.84 -6.70
C LEU A 22 -2.85 12.70 -5.82
N VAL A 23 -3.42 11.67 -6.45
CA VAL A 23 -3.79 10.42 -5.79
C VAL A 23 -2.96 9.28 -6.35
N LEU A 24 -2.34 8.51 -5.45
CA LEU A 24 -1.74 7.23 -5.77
C LEU A 24 -2.76 6.12 -5.51
N THR A 25 -3.07 5.34 -6.54
CA THR A 25 -3.93 4.15 -6.46
C THR A 25 -3.16 2.92 -6.90
N GLY A 26 -3.56 1.74 -6.44
CA GLY A 26 -2.92 0.50 -6.84
C GLY A 26 -3.70 -0.76 -6.51
N THR A 27 -3.35 -1.85 -7.17
CA THR A 27 -3.94 -3.17 -6.94
C THR A 27 -2.86 -4.19 -6.65
N LEU A 28 -3.16 -5.11 -5.73
CA LEU A 28 -2.31 -6.25 -5.41
C LEU A 28 -3.00 -7.53 -5.89
N THR A 29 -2.33 -8.30 -6.74
CA THR A 29 -2.88 -9.56 -7.28
C THR A 29 -1.96 -10.71 -6.94
N LYS A 30 -2.51 -11.76 -6.31
CA LYS A 30 -1.76 -12.99 -6.02
C LYS A 30 -1.37 -13.69 -7.32
N HIS A 31 -0.11 -14.06 -7.44
CA HIS A 31 0.46 -14.75 -8.59
C HIS A 31 1.29 -15.95 -8.12
N ARG A 32 1.51 -16.97 -8.96
CA ARG A 32 2.26 -18.19 -8.55
C ARG A 32 3.69 -17.90 -8.06
N ARG A 33 4.26 -16.77 -8.48
CA ARG A 33 5.63 -16.34 -8.16
C ARG A 33 5.70 -15.30 -7.03
N GLY A 34 4.56 -14.90 -6.45
CA GLY A 34 4.50 -13.84 -5.44
C GLY A 34 3.26 -12.94 -5.59
N VAL A 35 3.40 -11.65 -5.34
CA VAL A 35 2.32 -10.67 -5.47
C VAL A 35 2.68 -9.63 -6.52
N LEU A 36 1.85 -9.50 -7.55
CA LEU A 36 1.97 -8.42 -8.52
C LEU A 36 1.34 -7.16 -7.93
N VAL A 37 2.09 -6.07 -7.92
CA VAL A 37 1.65 -4.76 -7.44
C VAL A 37 1.61 -3.82 -8.62
N GLN A 38 0.42 -3.29 -8.90
CA GLN A 38 0.19 -2.22 -9.87
C GLN A 38 -0.05 -0.93 -9.12
N ALA A 39 0.60 0.15 -9.50
CA ALA A 39 0.34 1.48 -8.95
C ALA A 39 0.22 2.54 -10.07
N ARG A 40 -0.63 3.54 -9.86
CA ARG A 40 -0.90 4.64 -10.79
C ARG A 40 -1.09 5.93 -9.99
N MET A 41 -0.46 7.00 -10.43
CA MET A 41 -0.62 8.33 -9.86
C MET A 41 -1.42 9.21 -10.82
N VAL A 42 -2.52 9.79 -10.32
CA VAL A 42 -3.46 10.57 -11.11
C VAL A 42 -3.64 11.94 -10.48
N ASP A 43 -3.63 12.98 -11.30
CA ASP A 43 -4.02 14.33 -10.90
C ASP A 43 -5.56 14.40 -10.76
N LEU A 44 -6.08 14.79 -9.60
CA LEU A 44 -7.51 14.76 -9.35
C LEU A 44 -8.28 15.88 -10.07
N VAL A 45 -7.61 16.98 -10.43
CA VAL A 45 -8.22 18.13 -11.09
C VAL A 45 -8.28 17.89 -12.59
N SER A 46 -7.15 17.54 -13.21
CA SER A 46 -7.05 17.31 -14.66
C SER A 46 -7.42 15.89 -15.07
N LYS A 47 -7.47 14.93 -14.12
CA LYS A 47 -7.63 13.48 -14.36
C LYS A 47 -6.52 12.86 -15.19
N GLU A 48 -5.38 13.54 -15.29
CA GLU A 48 -4.22 13.08 -16.05
C GLU A 48 -3.43 12.03 -15.26
N LEU A 49 -2.98 10.97 -15.93
CA LEU A 49 -2.03 10.02 -15.38
C LEU A 49 -0.64 10.66 -15.34
N LYS A 50 -0.10 10.91 -14.15
CA LYS A 50 1.24 11.48 -13.98
C LYS A 50 2.33 10.42 -13.91
N ALA A 51 2.02 9.24 -13.39
CA ALA A 51 2.97 8.13 -13.32
C ALA A 51 2.27 6.77 -13.23
N SER A 52 2.96 5.72 -13.65
CA SER A 52 2.55 4.34 -13.45
C SER A 52 3.74 3.46 -13.09
N ALA A 53 3.51 2.45 -12.26
CA ALA A 53 4.51 1.49 -11.86
C ALA A 53 3.90 0.08 -11.75
N GLN A 54 4.71 -0.92 -12.07
CA GLN A 54 4.41 -2.34 -11.89
C GLN A 54 5.63 -3.01 -11.27
N THR A 55 5.41 -3.83 -10.26
CA THR A 55 6.46 -4.66 -9.69
C THR A 55 5.91 -6.02 -9.25
N LEU A 56 6.79 -7.02 -9.23
CA LEU A 56 6.50 -8.32 -8.66
C LEU A 56 7.25 -8.44 -7.34
N LEU A 57 6.50 -8.52 -6.24
CA LEU A 57 7.04 -8.91 -4.94
C LEU A 57 7.14 -10.44 -4.91
N PRO A 58 8.35 -11.03 -4.88
CA PRO A 58 8.47 -12.49 -4.92
C PRO A 58 7.99 -13.11 -3.62
N SER A 59 7.54 -14.37 -3.69
CA SER A 59 6.90 -15.07 -2.56
C SER A 59 7.79 -15.15 -1.32
N ALA A 60 9.10 -15.33 -1.49
CA ALA A 60 10.05 -15.41 -0.38
C ALA A 60 10.04 -14.14 0.50
N GLN A 61 9.96 -12.96 -0.11
CA GLN A 61 9.91 -11.69 0.61
C GLN A 61 8.53 -11.46 1.23
N VAL A 62 7.45 -11.83 0.54
CA VAL A 62 6.08 -11.71 1.08
C VAL A 62 5.89 -12.57 2.32
N SER A 63 6.39 -13.82 2.30
CA SER A 63 6.35 -14.71 3.45
C SER A 63 7.15 -14.17 4.65
N ALA A 64 8.30 -13.54 4.41
CA ALA A 64 9.08 -12.92 5.47
C ALA A 64 8.36 -11.73 6.12
N LEU A 65 7.66 -10.91 5.32
CA LEU A 65 6.86 -9.79 5.82
C LEU A 65 5.69 -10.29 6.70
N ILE A 66 4.91 -11.26 6.21
CA ILE A 66 3.78 -11.83 6.98
C ILE A 66 4.26 -12.50 8.27
N ALA A 67 5.38 -13.24 8.21
CA ALA A 67 5.94 -13.91 9.39
C ALA A 67 6.52 -12.93 10.43
N SER A 68 6.87 -11.70 10.02
CA SER A 68 7.33 -10.66 10.94
C SER A 68 6.18 -9.96 11.66
N GLU A 69 5.03 -9.79 11.01
CA GLU A 69 3.82 -9.25 11.63
C GLU A 69 3.29 -10.19 12.72
N SER A 70 3.23 -11.50 12.45
CA SER A 70 2.81 -12.54 13.41
C SER A 70 3.75 -12.75 14.62
N ARG A 71 4.88 -12.03 14.70
CA ARG A 71 5.77 -12.08 15.86
C ARG A 71 5.52 -10.94 16.85
N LEU A 72 4.82 -9.88 16.44
CA LEU A 72 4.57 -8.70 17.27
C LEU A 72 3.34 -8.86 18.20
N ASP A 73 2.60 -9.94 18.02
CA ASP A 73 1.35 -10.32 18.69
C ASP A 73 1.52 -11.43 19.75
N MET A 74 2.76 -11.80 20.10
CA MET A 74 3.02 -12.68 21.25
C MET A 74 3.26 -11.84 22.52
N PRO A 75 2.35 -11.81 23.51
CA PRO A 75 2.64 -11.21 24.79
C PRO A 75 3.80 -11.97 25.43
N ALA A 76 4.89 -11.27 25.74
CA ALA A 76 5.97 -11.79 26.55
C ALA A 76 5.43 -12.14 27.94
N SER A 77 5.03 -13.39 28.13
CA SER A 77 4.69 -13.91 29.45
C SER A 77 5.28 -15.30 29.64
N GLY A 78 6.16 -15.39 30.63
CA GLY A 78 6.38 -16.60 31.40
C GLY A 78 7.52 -17.50 30.93
N ILE A 79 8.77 -17.06 31.14
CA ILE A 79 9.74 -17.98 31.72
C ILE A 79 9.32 -18.16 33.18
N GLN A 80 8.79 -19.35 33.49
CA GLN A 80 8.93 -20.04 34.77
C GLN A 80 8.56 -21.51 34.59
#